data_AF-A0A536WXR4-F1
#
_entry.id   AF-A0A536WXR4-F1
#
_cell.length_a   1.000
_cell.length_b   1.000
_cell.length_c   1.000
_cell.angle_alpha   90.00
_cell.angle_beta   90.00
_cell.angle_gamma   90.00
#
_symmetry.space_group_name_H-M   'P 1'
#
loop_
_entity.id
_entity.type
_entity.pdbx_description
1 polymer ?
#
loop_
_entity_poly.entity_id
_entity_poly.type
_entity_poly.pdbx_seq_one_letter_code
_entity_poly.pdbx_strand_id
1 'polypeptide(L)'
;MNSTSKCIAVYGAAGHTGQFVVHEVQRRGLPVVAVGRSAARLDETIPAAIPRRIAELDDPVSLEEAFAECAVVINCAGPFLDTAAPVARAALRAGCHYIDVTAEQASAQASFAELDALARAAGRVVIPAAGFYGGLADLLASALASAGHIDEITVAVALDRWWPTVGTRKTGERNKVPRVVVTNARLAPLVLSAEVPNWVFSAPLGHQAMVELPFSEVITLAHHLKVGEIRSLLNRSALDDIRDASTPPPTAADDNGRSAQRFELVMRLVQQDGRRAWAGHLCRDGAHRDRSRPAFAGALVPAQRCTGTGPSGRPD
;
A
#
# COMPACT_ATOMS: atom_id res chain seq x y z
N MET A 1 22.40 -16.60 26.18
CA MET A 1 21.55 -15.42 25.92
C MET A 1 20.21 -15.94 25.46
N ASN A 2 19.19 -15.91 26.31
CA ASN A 2 17.84 -16.32 25.92
C ASN A 2 17.37 -15.36 24.81
N SER A 3 17.28 -15.87 23.59
CA SER A 3 16.61 -15.17 22.48
C SER A 3 15.11 -15.16 22.78
N THR A 4 14.69 -14.27 23.69
CA THR A 4 13.28 -13.88 23.76
C THR A 4 12.93 -13.30 22.40
N SER A 5 11.95 -13.91 21.73
CA SER A 5 11.46 -13.42 20.45
C SER A 5 10.92 -12.00 20.68
N LYS A 6 11.61 -11.01 20.11
CA LYS A 6 11.21 -9.61 20.22
C LYS A 6 9.80 -9.42 19.62
N CYS A 7 8.98 -8.63 20.30
CA CYS A 7 7.59 -8.38 19.89
C CYS A 7 7.47 -7.47 18.67
N ILE A 8 6.31 -7.50 18.02
CA ILE A 8 5.88 -6.51 17.04
C ILE A 8 4.94 -5.53 17.74
N ALA A 9 5.29 -4.25 17.73
CA ALA A 9 4.40 -3.19 18.19
C ALA A 9 3.49 -2.72 17.05
N VAL A 10 2.19 -2.64 17.29
CA VAL A 10 1.23 -2.06 16.33
C VAL A 10 0.73 -0.74 16.90
N TYR A 11 1.18 0.38 16.34
CA TYR A 11 0.70 1.71 16.74
C TYR A 11 -0.58 2.07 15.98
N GLY A 12 -1.61 2.54 16.69
CA GLY A 12 -2.96 2.66 16.14
C GLY A 12 -3.74 1.35 16.17
N ALA A 13 -3.40 0.44 17.10
CA ALA A 13 -3.97 -0.91 17.18
C ALA A 13 -5.50 -0.94 17.28
N ALA A 14 -6.12 0.02 17.97
CA ALA A 14 -7.58 0.09 18.09
C ALA A 14 -8.31 0.54 16.79
N GLY A 15 -7.58 1.00 15.78
CA GLY A 15 -8.15 1.37 14.47
C GLY A 15 -8.40 0.15 13.59
N HIS A 16 -9.20 0.33 12.53
CA HIS A 16 -9.58 -0.74 11.61
C HIS A 16 -8.37 -1.53 11.07
N THR A 17 -7.40 -0.84 10.47
CA THR A 17 -6.18 -1.49 9.96
C THR A 17 -5.31 -2.07 11.09
N GLY A 18 -5.22 -1.40 12.23
CA GLY A 18 -4.46 -1.87 13.38
C GLY A 18 -4.96 -3.22 13.91
N GLN A 19 -6.29 -3.38 14.02
CA GLN A 19 -6.91 -4.63 14.45
C GLN A 19 -6.58 -5.79 13.51
N PHE A 20 -6.61 -5.57 12.18
CA PHE A 20 -6.17 -6.59 11.22
C PHE A 20 -4.71 -6.98 11.38
N VAL A 21 -3.82 -6.00 11.54
CA VAL A 21 -2.39 -6.28 11.70
C VAL A 21 -2.16 -7.05 13.00
N VAL A 22 -2.80 -6.67 14.10
CA VAL A 22 -2.72 -7.40 15.37
C VAL A 22 -3.18 -8.85 15.19
N HIS A 23 -4.35 -9.07 14.59
CA HIS A 23 -4.89 -10.40 14.35
C HIS A 23 -3.99 -11.24 13.43
N GLU A 24 -3.45 -10.67 12.34
CA GLU A 24 -2.58 -11.37 11.41
C GLU A 24 -1.23 -11.75 12.07
N VAL A 25 -0.68 -10.89 12.92
CA VAL A 25 0.53 -11.19 13.70
C VAL A 25 0.26 -12.36 14.66
N GLN A 26 -0.87 -12.36 15.37
CA GLN A 26 -1.28 -13.49 16.22
C GLN A 26 -1.48 -14.78 15.43
N ARG A 27 -2.16 -14.70 14.28
CA ARG A 27 -2.41 -15.86 13.39
C ARG A 27 -1.10 -16.51 12.91
N ARG A 28 -0.02 -15.73 12.82
CA ARG A 28 1.33 -16.21 12.48
C ARG A 28 2.12 -16.74 13.68
N GLY A 29 1.56 -16.71 14.89
CA GLY A 29 2.22 -17.16 16.12
C GLY A 29 3.35 -16.23 16.57
N LEU A 30 3.33 -14.97 16.16
CA LEU A 30 4.34 -13.97 16.52
C LEU A 30 3.88 -13.15 17.74
N PRO A 31 4.78 -12.77 18.67
CA PRO A 31 4.44 -11.91 19.79
C PRO A 31 4.05 -10.50 19.32
N VAL A 32 2.94 -9.96 19.83
CA VAL A 32 2.41 -8.65 19.46
C VAL A 32 2.09 -7.81 20.70
N VAL A 33 2.33 -6.51 20.62
CA VAL A 33 1.86 -5.51 21.58
C VAL A 33 1.00 -4.48 20.86
N ALA A 34 -0.19 -4.24 21.38
CA ALA A 34 -1.13 -3.26 20.85
C ALA A 34 -0.83 -1.88 21.47
N VAL A 35 -0.46 -0.92 20.64
CA VAL A 35 -0.13 0.44 21.08
C VAL A 35 -1.15 1.45 20.55
N GLY A 36 -1.61 2.34 21.41
CA GLY A 36 -2.53 3.41 21.02
C GLY A 36 -2.71 4.45 22.11
N ARG A 37 -3.43 5.52 21.78
CA ARG A 37 -3.63 6.69 22.65
C ARG A 37 -4.75 6.54 23.68
N SER A 38 -5.64 5.56 23.50
CA SER A 38 -6.83 5.40 24.34
C SER A 38 -6.89 3.99 24.93
N ALA A 39 -6.71 3.89 26.24
CA ALA A 39 -6.85 2.63 26.98
C ALA A 39 -8.24 2.02 26.78
N ALA A 40 -9.29 2.82 26.96
CA ALA A 40 -10.66 2.36 26.77
C ALA A 40 -10.91 1.73 25.39
N ARG A 41 -10.41 2.35 24.30
CA ARG A 41 -10.56 1.78 22.96
C ARG A 41 -9.73 0.53 22.74
N LEU A 42 -8.54 0.43 23.32
CA LEU A 42 -7.75 -0.80 23.27
C LEU A 42 -8.43 -1.92 24.05
N ASP A 43 -9.02 -1.62 25.21
CA ASP A 43 -9.73 -2.59 26.02
C ASP A 43 -10.98 -3.13 25.32
N GLU A 44 -11.68 -2.27 24.58
CA GLU A 44 -12.86 -2.62 23.78
C GLU A 44 -12.52 -3.48 22.55
N THR A 45 -11.44 -3.17 21.84
CA THR A 45 -11.19 -3.71 20.49
C THR A 45 -10.12 -4.81 20.42
N ILE A 46 -9.20 -4.84 21.39
CA ILE A 46 -8.06 -5.77 21.38
C ILE A 46 -8.35 -6.91 22.34
N PRO A 47 -8.13 -8.19 21.96
CA PRO A 47 -8.26 -9.31 22.89
C PRO A 47 -7.45 -9.12 24.18
N ALA A 48 -8.02 -9.46 25.34
CA ALA A 48 -7.39 -9.28 26.65
C ALA A 48 -6.05 -10.00 26.83
N ALA A 49 -5.81 -11.06 26.06
CA ALA A 49 -4.55 -11.80 26.07
C ALA A 49 -3.37 -11.03 25.41
N ILE A 50 -3.64 -9.95 24.68
CA ILE A 50 -2.61 -9.17 23.99
C ILE A 50 -2.15 -8.04 24.91
N PRO A 51 -0.84 -7.92 25.19
CA PRO A 51 -0.31 -6.78 25.91
C PRO A 51 -0.69 -5.45 25.25
N ARG A 52 -1.11 -4.47 26.06
CA ARG A 52 -1.51 -3.13 25.61
C ARG A 52 -0.56 -2.10 26.20
N ARG A 53 -0.16 -1.10 25.41
CA ARG A 53 0.65 0.04 25.87
C ARG A 53 0.03 1.35 25.39
N ILE A 54 0.06 2.36 26.25
CA ILE A 54 -0.42 3.70 25.92
C ILE A 54 0.76 4.56 25.53
N ALA A 55 0.62 5.29 24.43
CA ALA A 55 1.58 6.30 24.00
C ALA A 55 0.86 7.40 23.23
N GLU A 56 1.19 8.64 23.57
CA GLU A 56 0.68 9.83 22.90
C GLU A 56 1.60 10.28 21.78
N LEU A 57 1.02 10.85 20.72
CA LEU A 57 1.79 11.19 19.53
C LEU A 57 2.76 12.36 19.77
N ASP A 58 2.36 13.29 20.62
CA ASP A 58 3.09 14.49 21.03
C ASP A 58 3.99 14.28 22.24
N ASP A 59 4.08 13.05 22.75
CA ASP A 59 5.02 12.63 23.78
C ASP A 59 6.02 11.59 23.20
N PRO A 60 7.17 12.05 22.69
CA PRO A 60 8.20 11.18 22.10
C PRO A 60 8.81 10.17 23.07
N VAL A 61 8.76 10.44 24.39
CA VAL A 61 9.27 9.54 25.43
C VAL A 61 8.27 8.40 25.62
N SER A 62 6.98 8.71 25.73
CA SER A 62 5.94 7.67 25.82
C SER A 62 5.96 6.71 24.63
N LEU A 63 6.18 7.22 23.41
CA LEU A 63 6.31 6.39 22.21
C LEU A 63 7.51 5.46 22.30
N GLU A 64 8.66 5.97 22.72
CA GLU A 64 9.89 5.20 22.83
C GLU A 64 9.76 4.08 23.88
N GLU A 65 9.22 4.40 25.06
CA GLU A 65 8.92 3.42 26.11
C GLU A 65 7.90 2.38 25.63
N ALA A 66 6.86 2.79 24.90
CA ALA A 66 5.88 1.87 24.36
C ALA A 66 6.47 0.92 23.31
N PHE A 67 7.55 1.30 22.64
CA PHE A 67 8.24 0.47 21.64
C PHE A 67 9.42 -0.32 22.22
N ALA A 68 9.76 -0.14 23.49
CA ALA A 68 10.83 -0.88 24.14
C ALA A 68 10.63 -2.40 24.00
N GLU A 69 11.74 -3.11 23.84
CA GLU A 69 11.81 -4.58 23.67
C GLU A 69 11.11 -5.14 22.40
N CYS A 70 10.64 -4.27 21.51
CA CYS A 70 10.12 -4.68 20.21
C CYS A 70 11.24 -4.81 19.17
N ALA A 71 10.99 -5.56 18.10
CA ALA A 71 11.86 -5.60 16.93
C ALA A 71 11.39 -4.63 15.85
N VAL A 72 10.07 -4.50 15.69
CA VAL A 72 9.43 -3.74 14.61
C VAL A 72 8.25 -2.99 15.18
N VAL A 73 8.09 -1.73 14.73
CA VAL A 73 6.89 -0.93 14.92
C VAL A 73 6.15 -0.87 13.58
N ILE A 74 4.91 -1.32 13.56
CA ILE A 74 4.00 -1.17 12.42
C ILE A 74 3.02 -0.04 12.76
N ASN A 75 3.14 1.09 12.05
CA ASN A 75 2.25 2.23 12.20
C ASN A 75 1.01 2.07 11.32
N CYS A 76 -0.15 1.95 11.98
CA CYS A 76 -1.46 1.89 11.35
C CYS A 76 -2.33 3.11 11.69
N ALA A 77 -1.75 4.15 12.30
CA ALA A 77 -2.47 5.35 12.70
C ALA A 77 -2.36 6.43 11.62
N GLY A 78 -3.37 6.57 10.77
CA GLY A 78 -3.50 7.75 9.89
C GLY A 78 -4.13 8.95 10.62
N PRO A 79 -4.00 10.19 10.08
CA PRO A 79 -3.30 10.57 8.85
C PRO A 79 -1.76 10.53 8.99
N PHE A 80 -1.06 10.02 7.99
CA PHE A 80 0.38 9.72 8.06
C PHE A 80 1.27 10.95 7.91
N LEU A 81 0.74 12.06 7.38
CA LEU A 81 1.43 13.35 7.46
C LEU A 81 1.70 13.80 8.90
N ASP A 82 0.82 13.43 9.83
CA ASP A 82 0.96 13.80 11.23
C ASP A 82 1.69 12.69 12.02
N THR A 83 1.51 11.41 11.66
CA THR A 83 1.98 10.28 12.49
C THR A 83 3.28 9.63 12.05
N ALA A 84 3.64 9.63 10.76
CA ALA A 84 4.74 8.80 10.27
C ALA A 84 6.09 9.21 10.88
N ALA A 85 6.45 10.49 10.81
CA ALA A 85 7.70 11.00 11.33
C ALA A 85 7.88 10.79 12.85
N PRO A 86 6.95 11.20 13.74
CA PRO A 86 7.13 11.02 15.18
C PRO A 86 7.22 9.54 15.58
N VAL A 87 6.37 8.67 15.01
CA VAL A 87 6.37 7.24 15.32
C VAL A 87 7.64 6.57 14.81
N ALA A 88 8.09 6.89 13.58
CA ALA A 88 9.33 6.34 13.04
C ALA A 88 10.55 6.77 13.84
N ARG A 89 10.66 8.05 14.21
CA ARG A 89 11.77 8.56 15.03
C ARG A 89 11.81 7.88 16.41
N ALA A 90 10.67 7.69 17.06
CA ALA A 90 10.59 6.95 18.32
C ALA A 90 10.95 5.46 18.16
N ALA A 91 10.48 4.82 17.09
CA ALA A 91 10.86 3.44 16.77
C ALA A 91 12.38 3.30 16.60
N LEU A 92 13.02 4.22 15.86
CA LEU A 92 14.46 4.22 15.66
C LEU A 92 15.24 4.44 16.97
N ARG A 93 14.80 5.35 17.85
CA ARG A 93 15.42 5.55 19.18
C ARG A 93 15.29 4.32 20.08
N ALA A 94 14.14 3.65 20.04
CA ALA A 94 13.91 2.38 20.73
C ALA A 94 14.70 1.19 20.12
N GLY A 95 15.43 1.40 19.01
CA GLY A 95 16.18 0.34 18.33
C GLY A 95 15.31 -0.62 17.52
N CYS A 96 14.13 -0.17 17.09
CA CYS A 96 13.18 -0.94 16.28
C CYS A 96 13.31 -0.58 14.79
N HIS A 97 12.91 -1.54 13.93
CA HIS A 97 12.56 -1.23 12.55
C HIS A 97 11.19 -0.54 12.49
N TYR A 98 10.90 0.17 11.41
CA TYR A 98 9.63 0.87 11.20
C TYR A 98 8.99 0.43 9.88
N ILE A 99 7.68 0.20 9.91
CA ILE A 99 6.85 -0.05 8.75
C ILE A 99 5.56 0.77 8.87
N ASP A 100 5.04 1.32 7.79
CA ASP A 100 3.68 1.87 7.76
C ASP A 100 2.91 1.50 6.50
N VAL A 101 1.65 1.92 6.46
CA VAL A 101 0.72 1.63 5.36
C VAL A 101 0.22 2.90 4.68
N THR A 102 1.04 3.96 4.66
CA THR A 102 0.63 5.24 4.08
C THR A 102 0.24 5.10 2.61
N ALA A 103 -0.89 5.70 2.24
CA ALA A 103 -1.25 5.95 0.85
C ALA A 103 -0.97 7.41 0.44
N GLU A 104 -0.44 8.22 1.36
CA GLU A 104 -0.21 9.66 1.21
C GLU A 104 1.19 9.93 0.63
N GLN A 105 1.25 10.43 -0.61
CA GLN A 105 2.51 10.66 -1.33
C GLN A 105 3.51 11.52 -0.55
N ALA A 106 3.05 12.63 0.02
CA ALA A 106 3.92 13.54 0.77
C ALA A 106 4.48 12.91 2.05
N SER A 107 3.74 12.00 2.70
CA SER A 107 4.23 11.24 3.85
C SER A 107 5.32 10.24 3.44
N ALA A 108 5.13 9.53 2.32
CA ALA A 108 6.16 8.65 1.76
C ALA A 108 7.42 9.44 1.34
N GLN A 109 7.26 10.59 0.69
CA GLN A 109 8.36 11.48 0.32
C GLN A 109 9.15 11.96 1.54
N ALA A 110 8.46 12.47 2.57
CA ALA A 110 9.08 12.90 3.81
C ALA A 110 9.82 11.75 4.50
N SER A 111 9.25 10.55 4.49
CA SER A 111 9.90 9.35 5.05
C SER A 111 11.24 9.05 4.37
N PHE A 112 11.28 9.04 3.03
CA PHE A 112 12.54 8.83 2.31
C PHE A 112 13.55 9.97 2.53
N ALA A 113 13.08 11.22 2.56
CA ALA A 113 13.95 12.39 2.69
C ALA A 113 14.53 12.55 4.10
N GLU A 114 13.74 12.31 5.15
CA GLU A 114 14.10 12.66 6.52
C GLU A 114 14.62 11.47 7.34
N LEU A 115 14.23 10.24 7.00
CA LEU A 115 14.49 9.07 7.85
C LEU A 115 15.65 8.21 7.37
N ASP A 116 16.14 8.33 6.13
CA ASP A 116 17.23 7.46 5.60
C ASP A 116 18.50 7.57 6.46
N ALA A 117 18.98 8.79 6.71
CA ALA A 117 20.18 9.01 7.52
C ALA A 117 20.02 8.51 8.96
N LEU A 118 18.84 8.73 9.56
CA LEU A 118 18.54 8.28 10.92
C LEU A 118 18.47 6.76 11.01
N ALA A 119 17.82 6.11 10.03
CA ALA A 119 17.72 4.67 9.95
C ALA A 119 19.10 4.01 9.80
N ARG A 120 19.97 4.58 8.94
CA ARG A 120 21.36 4.12 8.77
C ARG A 120 22.17 4.27 10.05
N ALA A 121 22.08 5.42 10.73
CA ALA A 121 22.78 5.66 11.98
C ALA A 121 22.34 4.69 13.09
N ALA A 122 21.06 4.34 13.12
CA ALA A 122 20.51 3.36 14.07
C ALA A 122 20.74 1.89 13.68
N GLY A 123 21.23 1.62 12.46
CA GLY A 123 21.32 0.26 11.91
C GLY A 123 19.96 -0.41 11.73
N ARG A 124 18.92 0.38 11.40
CA ARG A 124 17.52 -0.05 11.27
C ARG A 124 16.98 0.20 9.86
N VAL A 125 15.79 -0.34 9.63
CA VAL A 125 15.08 -0.28 8.34
C VAL A 125 13.78 0.48 8.54
N VAL A 126 13.47 1.34 7.59
CA VAL A 126 12.22 2.11 7.51
C VAL A 126 11.57 1.73 6.17
N ILE A 127 10.34 1.22 6.22
CA ILE A 127 9.56 0.84 5.02
C ILE A 127 8.24 1.64 5.05
N PRO A 128 8.17 2.78 4.36
CA PRO A 128 6.90 3.48 4.20
C PRO A 128 6.01 2.77 3.17
N ALA A 129 4.71 3.01 3.26
CA ALA A 129 3.72 2.62 2.26
C ALA A 129 3.64 1.11 1.97
N ALA A 130 3.89 0.25 2.96
CA ALA A 130 3.80 -1.21 2.85
C ALA A 130 2.34 -1.74 2.86
N GLY A 131 1.44 -1.04 2.18
CA GLY A 131 0.01 -1.37 2.06
C GLY A 131 -0.40 -1.80 0.65
N PHE A 132 -1.71 -1.89 0.45
CA PHE A 132 -2.31 -2.14 -0.86
C PHE A 132 -1.98 -1.03 -1.87
N TYR A 133 -2.18 0.24 -1.46
CA TYR A 133 -1.68 1.41 -2.19
C TYR A 133 -0.22 1.63 -1.79
N GLY A 134 0.68 1.82 -2.77
CA GLY A 134 2.13 1.79 -2.54
C GLY A 134 2.74 0.40 -2.72
N GLY A 135 2.88 -0.34 -1.62
CA GLY A 135 3.75 -1.51 -1.53
C GLY A 135 3.39 -2.66 -2.45
N LEU A 136 2.10 -2.99 -2.65
CA LEU A 136 1.72 -4.06 -3.57
C LEU A 136 2.10 -3.73 -5.02
N ALA A 137 1.85 -2.50 -5.47
CA ALA A 137 2.24 -2.04 -6.79
C ALA A 137 3.76 -2.04 -6.96
N ASP A 138 4.48 -1.58 -5.94
CA ASP A 138 5.95 -1.56 -5.91
C ASP A 138 6.55 -2.97 -6.06
N LEU A 139 6.06 -3.93 -5.27
CA LEU A 139 6.51 -5.31 -5.33
C LEU A 139 6.27 -5.94 -6.70
N LEU A 140 5.10 -5.69 -7.30
CA LEU A 140 4.76 -6.21 -8.63
C LEU A 140 5.64 -5.60 -9.73
N ALA A 141 5.84 -4.28 -9.71
CA ALA A 141 6.72 -3.63 -10.67
C ALA A 141 8.16 -4.11 -10.52
N SER A 142 8.67 -4.20 -9.29
CA SER A 142 10.02 -4.70 -8.99
C SER A 142 10.25 -6.14 -9.46
N ALA A 143 9.24 -7.00 -9.33
CA ALA A 143 9.31 -8.38 -9.78
C ALA A 143 9.27 -8.51 -11.31
N LEU A 144 8.63 -7.58 -12.02
CA LEU A 144 8.56 -7.56 -13.48
C LEU A 144 9.74 -6.82 -14.13
N ALA A 145 10.28 -5.83 -13.44
CA ALA A 145 11.31 -4.96 -13.98
C ALA A 145 12.59 -5.75 -14.27
N SER A 146 13.10 -5.55 -15.48
CA SER A 146 14.46 -5.96 -15.81
C SER A 146 15.43 -4.81 -15.61
N ALA A 147 16.73 -5.11 -15.48
CA ALA A 147 17.76 -4.09 -15.45
C ALA A 147 17.67 -3.16 -16.67
N GLY A 148 17.75 -1.84 -16.44
CA GLY A 148 17.68 -0.83 -17.49
C GLY A 148 16.63 0.25 -17.20
N HIS A 149 16.38 1.08 -18.21
CA HIS A 149 15.33 2.08 -18.17
C HIS A 149 13.95 1.45 -18.38
N ILE A 150 12.94 2.01 -17.73
CA ILE A 150 11.54 1.69 -17.93
C ILE A 150 10.90 2.93 -18.53
N ASP A 151 10.32 2.82 -19.72
CA ASP A 151 9.71 3.96 -20.39
C ASP A 151 8.43 4.38 -19.65
N GLU A 152 7.59 3.40 -19.32
CA GLU A 152 6.30 3.64 -18.67
C GLU A 152 5.93 2.51 -17.72
N ILE A 153 5.37 2.89 -16.57
CA ILE A 153 4.62 2.01 -15.67
C ILE A 153 3.17 2.51 -15.60
N THR A 154 2.22 1.63 -15.87
CA THR A 154 0.80 1.87 -15.58
C THR A 154 0.36 0.94 -14.45
N VAL A 155 -0.14 1.53 -13.37
CA VAL A 155 -0.82 0.83 -12.27
C VAL A 155 -2.31 1.05 -12.46
N ALA A 156 -3.09 0.01 -12.73
CA ALA A 156 -4.54 0.11 -12.89
C ALA A 156 -5.23 -0.71 -11.80
N VAL A 157 -6.09 -0.06 -11.01
CA VAL A 157 -6.83 -0.69 -9.92
C VAL A 157 -8.32 -0.62 -10.20
N ALA A 158 -9.01 -1.76 -10.06
CA ALA A 158 -10.45 -1.80 -9.99
C ALA A 158 -10.92 -2.41 -8.67
N LEU A 159 -11.90 -1.76 -8.05
CA LEU A 159 -12.63 -2.24 -6.88
C LEU A 159 -14.09 -2.47 -7.28
N ASP A 160 -14.71 -3.56 -6.81
CA ASP A 160 -16.14 -3.78 -7.04
C ASP A 160 -17.03 -2.76 -6.30
N ARG A 161 -16.53 -2.23 -5.19
CA ARG A 161 -17.06 -1.11 -4.39
C ARG A 161 -15.94 -0.53 -3.53
N TRP A 162 -16.10 0.66 -2.94
CA TRP A 162 -15.19 1.19 -1.94
C TRP A 162 -15.90 1.78 -0.73
N TRP A 163 -16.09 0.98 0.32
CA TRP A 163 -16.62 1.44 1.61
C TRP A 163 -15.48 2.01 2.48
N PRO A 164 -15.38 3.34 2.64
CA PRO A 164 -14.24 3.94 3.29
C PRO A 164 -14.32 3.78 4.81
N THR A 165 -13.18 3.51 5.45
CA THR A 165 -13.10 3.59 6.91
C THR A 165 -13.27 5.05 7.37
N VAL A 166 -13.62 5.24 8.65
CA VAL A 166 -13.61 6.58 9.27
C VAL A 166 -12.23 7.24 9.12
N GLY A 167 -11.15 6.46 9.24
CA GLY A 167 -9.78 6.95 9.04
C GLY A 167 -9.56 7.45 7.61
N THR A 168 -10.01 6.71 6.61
CA THR A 168 -9.91 7.09 5.18
C THR A 168 -10.61 8.43 4.91
N ARG A 169 -11.82 8.63 5.47
CA ARG A 169 -12.55 9.90 5.30
C ARG A 169 -11.79 11.08 5.92
N LYS A 170 -11.31 10.92 7.17
CA LYS A 170 -10.49 11.94 7.86
C LYS A 170 -9.20 12.26 7.11
N THR A 171 -8.51 11.24 6.58
CA THR A 171 -7.32 11.45 5.75
C THR A 171 -7.65 12.24 4.48
N GLY A 172 -8.78 11.97 3.81
CA GLY A 172 -9.21 12.72 2.62
C GLY A 172 -9.57 14.19 2.91
N GLU A 173 -10.13 14.47 4.09
CA GLU A 173 -10.35 15.84 4.58
C GLU A 173 -9.03 16.56 4.86
N ARG A 174 -8.09 15.88 5.51
CA ARG A 174 -6.81 16.45 5.94
C ARG A 174 -5.80 16.62 4.80
N ASN A 175 -5.67 15.63 3.94
CA ASN A 175 -4.66 15.61 2.89
C ASN A 175 -5.14 16.45 1.69
N LYS A 176 -4.73 17.72 1.69
CA LYS A 176 -4.92 18.66 0.58
C LYS A 176 -3.66 18.85 -0.26
N VAL A 177 -2.63 18.03 -0.05
CA VAL A 177 -1.39 18.14 -0.80
C VAL A 177 -1.66 17.81 -2.27
N PRO A 178 -1.27 18.68 -3.22
CA PRO A 178 -1.40 18.37 -4.64
C PRO A 178 -0.70 17.06 -4.97
N ARG A 179 -1.41 16.19 -5.70
CA ARG A 179 -0.84 14.90 -6.12
C ARG A 179 0.24 15.13 -7.16
N VAL A 180 1.22 14.23 -7.17
CA VAL A 180 2.30 14.19 -8.15
C VAL A 180 2.27 12.89 -8.95
N VAL A 181 2.86 12.96 -10.14
CA VAL A 181 3.13 11.83 -11.04
C VAL A 181 4.61 11.85 -11.43
N VAL A 182 5.10 10.79 -12.07
CA VAL A 182 6.40 10.83 -12.75
C VAL A 182 6.18 11.11 -14.22
N THR A 183 6.81 12.16 -14.73
CA THR A 183 6.91 12.46 -16.15
C THR A 183 8.31 12.93 -16.51
N ASN A 184 8.82 12.55 -17.68
CA ASN A 184 10.19 12.83 -18.11
C ASN A 184 11.23 12.43 -17.04
N ALA A 185 11.00 11.28 -16.40
CA ALA A 185 11.79 10.72 -15.30
C ALA A 185 11.92 11.63 -14.05
N ARG A 186 10.95 12.52 -13.83
CA ARG A 186 10.91 13.43 -12.67
C ARG A 186 9.52 13.51 -12.08
N LEU A 187 9.45 13.79 -10.78
CA LEU A 187 8.18 14.12 -10.14
C LEU A 187 7.67 15.47 -10.66
N ALA A 188 6.41 15.51 -11.07
CA ALA A 188 5.70 16.71 -11.48
C ALA A 188 4.29 16.74 -10.89
N PRO A 189 3.67 17.92 -10.73
CA PRO A 189 2.27 18.02 -10.35
C PRO A 189 1.36 17.24 -11.30
N LEU A 190 0.36 16.55 -10.76
CA LEU A 190 -0.67 15.89 -11.55
C LEU A 190 -1.51 16.94 -12.29
N VAL A 191 -1.50 16.87 -13.62
CA VAL A 191 -2.45 17.59 -14.48
C VAL A 191 -3.49 16.58 -14.95
N LEU A 192 -4.74 16.78 -14.52
CA LEU A 192 -5.82 15.84 -14.84
C LEU A 192 -6.11 15.84 -16.35
N SER A 193 -6.05 14.66 -16.96
CA SER A 193 -6.53 14.44 -18.33
C SER A 193 -8.04 14.24 -18.35
N ALA A 194 -8.74 14.86 -19.30
CA ALA A 194 -10.13 14.55 -19.61
C ALA A 194 -10.29 13.18 -20.30
N GLU A 195 -9.21 12.70 -20.91
CA GLU A 195 -9.17 11.46 -21.70
C GLU A 195 -8.32 10.42 -20.96
N VAL A 196 -8.95 9.71 -20.02
CA VAL A 196 -8.35 8.54 -19.36
C VAL A 196 -8.92 7.29 -20.01
N PRO A 197 -8.09 6.42 -20.62
CA PRO A 197 -8.58 5.20 -21.25
C PRO A 197 -9.32 4.30 -20.26
N ASN A 198 -10.40 3.69 -20.72
CA ASN A 198 -11.03 2.58 -20.00
C ASN A 198 -10.07 1.40 -19.91
N TRP A 199 -10.27 0.55 -18.90
CA TRP A 199 -9.46 -0.65 -18.69
C TRP A 199 -10.33 -1.89 -18.60
N VAL A 200 -9.81 -3.01 -19.12
CA VAL A 200 -10.48 -4.31 -19.04
C VAL A 200 -9.79 -5.15 -17.96
N PHE A 201 -10.52 -5.43 -16.91
CA PHE A 201 -10.12 -6.30 -15.81
C PHE A 201 -10.69 -7.71 -15.99
N SER A 202 -10.14 -8.65 -15.26
CA SER A 202 -10.61 -10.02 -15.18
C SER A 202 -12.06 -10.07 -14.66
N ALA A 203 -12.82 -11.07 -15.09
CA ALA A 203 -14.15 -11.30 -14.53
C ALA A 203 -14.09 -11.54 -13.00
N PRO A 204 -14.97 -10.90 -12.22
CA PRO A 204 -16.21 -10.23 -12.65
C PRO A 204 -16.10 -8.72 -12.88
N LEU A 205 -14.94 -8.09 -12.66
CA LEU A 205 -14.81 -6.63 -12.75
C LEU A 205 -14.99 -6.14 -14.18
N GLY A 206 -14.44 -6.86 -15.16
CA GLY A 206 -14.68 -6.59 -16.58
C GLY A 206 -14.23 -5.19 -17.01
N HIS A 207 -14.98 -4.57 -17.93
CA HIS A 207 -14.65 -3.26 -18.50
C HIS A 207 -15.03 -2.12 -17.53
N GLN A 208 -14.06 -1.29 -17.17
CA GLN A 208 -14.19 -0.23 -16.18
C GLN A 208 -13.80 1.13 -16.75
N ALA A 209 -14.59 2.15 -16.42
CA ALA A 209 -14.22 3.54 -16.66
C ALA A 209 -13.19 3.98 -15.62
N MET A 210 -12.10 4.59 -16.08
CA MET A 210 -10.96 4.93 -15.22
C MET A 210 -10.85 6.44 -14.99
N VAL A 211 -10.10 6.79 -13.95
CA VAL A 211 -9.58 8.13 -13.69
C VAL A 211 -8.13 8.03 -13.21
N GLU A 212 -7.34 9.07 -13.44
CA GLU A 212 -5.99 9.15 -12.86
C GLU A 212 -6.08 9.52 -11.38
N LEU A 213 -5.50 8.68 -10.53
CA LEU A 213 -5.46 8.87 -9.09
C LEU A 213 -4.20 8.23 -8.49
N PRO A 214 -3.07 8.93 -8.54
CA PRO A 214 -1.80 8.40 -8.03
C PRO A 214 -1.73 8.41 -6.51
N PHE A 215 -1.38 7.29 -5.91
CA PHE A 215 -1.08 7.18 -4.48
C PHE A 215 0.43 7.06 -4.25
N SER A 216 0.84 6.47 -3.14
CA SER A 216 2.24 6.40 -2.70
C SER A 216 3.12 5.53 -3.59
N GLU A 217 2.56 4.66 -4.43
CA GLU A 217 3.33 3.84 -5.38
C GLU A 217 4.14 4.69 -6.34
N VAL A 218 3.65 5.88 -6.73
CA VAL A 218 4.42 6.80 -7.57
C VAL A 218 5.74 7.17 -6.88
N ILE A 219 5.72 7.38 -5.57
CA ILE A 219 6.88 7.79 -4.80
C ILE A 219 7.82 6.61 -4.57
N THR A 220 7.28 5.46 -4.17
CA THR A 220 8.11 4.28 -3.89
C THR A 220 8.79 3.78 -5.16
N LEU A 221 8.06 3.68 -6.28
CA LEU A 221 8.60 3.25 -7.57
C LEU A 221 9.68 4.23 -8.07
N ALA A 222 9.40 5.54 -8.03
CA ALA A 222 10.35 6.56 -8.47
C ALA A 222 11.62 6.61 -7.62
N HIS A 223 11.57 6.13 -6.37
CA HIS A 223 12.71 6.14 -5.47
C HIS A 223 13.80 5.15 -5.90
N HIS A 224 13.43 4.01 -6.50
CA HIS A 224 14.40 2.94 -6.81
C HIS A 224 14.40 2.46 -8.27
N LEU A 225 13.34 2.70 -9.05
CA LEU A 225 13.29 2.37 -10.47
C LEU A 225 13.63 3.57 -11.35
N LYS A 226 14.38 3.32 -12.42
CA LYS A 226 14.66 4.32 -13.47
C LYS A 226 13.52 4.38 -14.47
N VAL A 227 12.43 5.04 -14.10
CA VAL A 227 11.21 5.11 -14.90
C VAL A 227 10.97 6.49 -15.51
N GLY A 228 10.58 6.54 -16.78
CA GLY A 228 10.25 7.77 -17.52
C GLY A 228 8.89 8.34 -17.15
N GLU A 229 7.86 7.49 -17.16
CA GLU A 229 6.47 7.85 -16.87
C GLU A 229 5.83 6.87 -15.88
N ILE A 230 5.07 7.36 -14.88
CA ILE A 230 4.22 6.52 -14.03
C ILE A 230 2.78 7.04 -14.07
N ARG A 231 1.86 6.20 -14.55
CA ARG A 231 0.41 6.42 -14.50
C ARG A 231 -0.22 5.52 -13.47
N SER A 232 -1.12 6.07 -12.67
CA SER A 232 -1.88 5.31 -11.68
C SER A 232 -3.36 5.62 -11.85
N LEU A 233 -4.13 4.57 -12.10
CA LEU A 233 -5.52 4.59 -12.53
C LEU A 233 -6.37 3.87 -11.50
N LEU A 234 -7.54 4.43 -11.20
CA LEU A 234 -8.58 3.81 -10.39
C LEU A 234 -9.90 3.82 -11.14
N ASN A 235 -10.72 2.77 -11.00
CA ASN A 235 -12.05 2.77 -11.55
C ASN A 235 -12.95 3.84 -10.91
N ARG A 236 -13.69 4.58 -11.74
CA ARG A 236 -14.46 5.76 -11.34
C ARG A 236 -15.49 5.46 -10.25
N SER A 237 -16.19 4.32 -10.35
CA SER A 237 -17.23 3.94 -9.40
C SER A 237 -16.72 3.85 -7.95
N ALA A 238 -15.46 3.48 -7.75
CA ALA A 238 -14.85 3.44 -6.42
C ALA A 238 -14.72 4.84 -5.78
N LEU A 239 -14.60 5.90 -6.58
CA LEU A 239 -14.60 7.28 -6.08
C LEU A 239 -15.98 7.82 -5.79
N ASP A 240 -16.99 7.36 -6.54
CA ASP A 240 -18.38 7.73 -6.30
C ASP A 240 -18.79 7.26 -4.89
N ASP A 241 -18.43 6.01 -4.52
CA ASP A 241 -18.66 5.48 -3.17
C ASP A 241 -17.99 6.32 -2.06
N ILE A 242 -16.77 6.81 -2.28
CA ILE A 242 -16.06 7.65 -1.30
C ILE A 242 -16.76 8.99 -1.11
N ARG A 243 -17.20 9.60 -2.22
CA ARG A 243 -17.81 10.93 -2.25
C ARG A 243 -19.23 10.91 -1.71
N ASP A 244 -19.91 9.78 -1.79
CA ASP A 244 -21.21 9.60 -1.18
C ASP A 244 -21.08 9.50 0.36
N ALA A 245 -21.66 10.48 1.04
CA ALA A 245 -21.71 10.54 2.50
C ALA A 245 -22.59 9.44 3.11
N SER A 246 -23.50 8.85 2.31
CA SER A 246 -24.36 7.75 2.72
C SER A 246 -23.67 6.37 2.63
N THR A 247 -22.54 6.26 1.92
CA THR A 247 -21.80 5.00 1.84
C THR A 247 -21.32 4.56 3.23
N PRO A 248 -21.69 3.34 3.69
CA PRO A 248 -21.40 2.87 5.04
C PRO A 248 -19.90 2.60 5.25
N PRO A 249 -19.46 2.48 6.52
CA PRO A 249 -18.13 1.93 6.81
C PRO A 249 -18.03 0.46 6.37
N PRO A 250 -16.81 -0.07 6.16
CA PRO A 250 -16.62 -1.47 5.78
C PRO A 250 -17.11 -2.42 6.88
N THR A 251 -17.86 -3.45 6.47
CA THR A 251 -18.31 -4.55 7.34
C THR A 251 -17.46 -5.78 7.10
N ALA A 252 -17.09 -6.46 8.19
CA ALA A 252 -16.40 -7.74 8.13
C ALA A 252 -17.28 -8.81 7.48
N ALA A 253 -16.69 -9.62 6.62
CA ALA A 253 -17.30 -10.75 5.94
C ALA A 253 -16.95 -12.09 6.61
N ASP A 254 -15.97 -12.10 7.52
CA ASP A 254 -15.57 -13.26 8.31
C ASP A 254 -15.13 -12.86 9.73
N ASP A 255 -14.93 -13.85 10.60
CA ASP A 255 -14.49 -13.66 12.00
C ASP A 255 -13.08 -13.07 12.13
N ASN A 256 -12.32 -13.01 11.03
CA ASN A 256 -11.00 -12.38 10.99
C ASN A 256 -11.08 -10.90 10.56
N GLY A 257 -12.29 -10.37 10.43
CA GLY A 257 -12.58 -8.99 10.09
C GLY A 257 -12.58 -8.69 8.59
N ARG A 258 -12.26 -9.64 7.69
CA ARG A 258 -11.88 -9.34 6.29
C ARG A 258 -13.02 -8.70 5.52
N SER A 259 -12.71 -7.75 4.64
CA SER A 259 -13.70 -7.16 3.74
C SER A 259 -14.11 -8.15 2.64
N ALA A 260 -15.39 -8.18 2.26
CA ALA A 260 -15.86 -8.89 1.07
C ALA A 260 -15.62 -8.10 -0.25
N GLN A 261 -14.71 -7.12 -0.22
CA GLN A 261 -14.40 -6.26 -1.36
C GLN A 261 -13.49 -7.01 -2.33
N ARG A 262 -13.91 -7.05 -3.59
CA ARG A 262 -13.13 -7.66 -4.66
C ARG A 262 -12.34 -6.59 -5.37
N PHE A 263 -11.10 -6.90 -5.66
CA PHE A 263 -10.24 -5.97 -6.37
C PHE A 263 -9.30 -6.70 -7.31
N GLU A 264 -8.88 -5.98 -8.35
CA GLU A 264 -7.76 -6.36 -9.20
C GLU A 264 -6.82 -5.17 -9.35
N LEU A 265 -5.53 -5.42 -9.13
CA LEU A 265 -4.46 -4.50 -9.48
C LEU A 265 -3.71 -5.08 -10.67
N VAL A 266 -3.67 -4.34 -11.77
CA VAL A 266 -2.93 -4.67 -12.98
C VAL A 266 -1.74 -3.73 -13.10
N MET A 267 -0.56 -4.31 -13.26
CA MET A 267 0.70 -3.65 -13.52
C MET A 267 1.05 -3.85 -15.00
N ARG A 268 1.21 -2.77 -15.74
CA ARG A 268 1.80 -2.77 -17.09
C ARG A 268 3.13 -2.05 -17.05
N LEU A 269 4.15 -2.64 -17.65
CA LEU A 269 5.48 -2.08 -17.75
C LEU A 269 5.96 -2.12 -19.20
N VAL A 270 6.52 -1.02 -19.71
CA VAL A 270 7.12 -0.89 -21.05
C VAL A 270 8.58 -0.48 -20.92
N GLN A 271 9.51 -1.17 -21.59
CA GLN A 271 10.95 -0.85 -21.60
C GLN A 271 11.48 -0.60 -23.02
N GLN A 272 12.64 0.08 -23.10
CA GLN A 272 13.24 0.64 -24.33
C GLN A 272 13.48 -0.36 -25.47
N ASP A 273 13.53 -1.66 -25.21
CA ASP A 273 13.64 -2.70 -26.25
C ASP A 273 12.28 -3.20 -26.75
N GLY A 274 11.20 -2.48 -26.43
CA GLY A 274 9.84 -2.87 -26.74
C GLY A 274 9.30 -3.99 -25.85
N ARG A 275 10.04 -4.44 -24.83
CA ARG A 275 9.52 -5.41 -23.86
C ARG A 275 8.32 -4.81 -23.15
N ARG A 276 7.25 -5.59 -23.12
CA ARG A 276 6.04 -5.32 -22.35
C ARG A 276 5.87 -6.44 -21.35
N ALA A 277 5.80 -6.09 -20.08
CA ALA A 277 5.53 -7.02 -19.00
C ALA A 277 4.22 -6.64 -18.31
N TRP A 278 3.49 -7.67 -17.86
CA TRP A 278 2.18 -7.49 -17.24
C TRP A 278 2.06 -8.42 -16.05
N ALA A 279 1.52 -7.92 -14.94
CA ALA A 279 1.09 -8.75 -13.82
C ALA A 279 -0.28 -8.28 -13.35
N GLY A 280 -1.13 -9.23 -12.99
CA GLY A 280 -2.40 -8.98 -12.33
C GLY A 280 -2.41 -9.64 -10.96
N HIS A 281 -2.86 -8.92 -9.94
CA HIS A 281 -3.22 -9.50 -8.65
C HIS A 281 -4.71 -9.31 -8.42
N LEU A 282 -5.45 -10.42 -8.46
CA LEU A 282 -6.90 -10.46 -8.21
C LEU A 282 -7.14 -11.05 -6.82
N CYS A 283 -7.81 -10.28 -5.95
CA CYS A 283 -8.34 -10.80 -4.70
C CYS A 283 -9.80 -11.25 -4.91
N ARG A 284 -10.05 -12.54 -4.72
CA ARG A 284 -11.39 -13.14 -4.64
C ARG A 284 -11.62 -13.57 -3.20
N ASP A 285 -12.68 -13.11 -2.57
CA ASP A 285 -13.05 -13.64 -1.25
C ASP A 285 -13.53 -15.09 -1.33
N GLY A 286 -13.16 -15.89 -0.32
CA GLY A 286 -14.04 -16.92 0.24
C GLY A 286 -13.85 -18.39 -0.14
N ALA A 287 -12.83 -18.81 -0.90
CA ALA A 287 -12.60 -20.26 -1.10
C ALA A 287 -11.11 -20.62 -1.09
N HIS A 288 -10.75 -21.54 -0.19
CA HIS A 288 -9.53 -22.35 -0.14
C HIS A 288 -8.36 -21.88 -1.01
N ARG A 289 -7.28 -21.37 -0.36
CA ARG A 289 -5.95 -21.53 -0.93
C ARG A 289 -5.70 -23.03 -1.09
N ASP A 290 -5.69 -23.51 -2.32
CA ASP A 290 -4.98 -24.74 -2.65
C ASP A 290 -3.48 -24.50 -2.37
N ARG A 291 -3.00 -25.06 -1.26
CA ARG A 291 -1.61 -24.92 -0.80
C ARG A 291 -0.62 -25.67 -1.71
N SER A 292 -1.08 -26.38 -2.73
CA SER A 292 -0.21 -27.08 -3.70
C SER A 292 0.35 -26.17 -4.81
N ARG A 293 -0.10 -24.91 -4.90
CA ARG A 293 0.43 -23.94 -5.88
C ARG A 293 1.18 -22.80 -5.18
N PRO A 294 2.39 -22.43 -5.65
CA PRO A 294 3.14 -21.33 -5.07
C PRO A 294 2.34 -20.02 -5.17
N ALA A 295 2.50 -19.14 -4.17
CA ALA A 295 1.79 -17.86 -4.04
C ALA A 295 2.06 -16.82 -5.16
N PHE A 296 2.77 -17.23 -6.21
CA PHE A 296 3.03 -16.49 -7.43
C PHE A 296 2.65 -17.39 -8.62
N ALA A 297 1.36 -17.42 -8.95
CA ALA A 297 0.88 -17.96 -10.20
C ALA A 297 -0.17 -17.00 -10.80
N GLY A 298 0.17 -15.71 -10.86
CA GLY A 298 -0.30 -14.89 -11.97
C GLY A 298 0.44 -15.38 -13.20
N ALA A 299 -0.27 -15.69 -14.29
CA ALA A 299 0.37 -16.15 -15.51
C ALA A 299 1.41 -15.11 -15.96
N LEU A 300 2.70 -15.44 -15.82
CA LEU A 300 3.73 -14.87 -16.66
C LEU A 300 3.40 -15.35 -18.07
N VAL A 301 2.58 -14.58 -18.80
CA VAL A 301 2.38 -14.83 -20.22
C VAL A 301 3.68 -14.37 -20.88
N PRO A 302 4.48 -15.27 -21.49
CA PRO A 302 5.69 -14.86 -22.17
C PRO A 302 5.32 -13.90 -23.31
N ALA A 303 6.15 -12.87 -23.48
CA ALA A 303 5.99 -11.85 -24.49
C ALA A 303 5.71 -12.48 -25.87
N GLN A 304 4.49 -12.30 -26.39
CA GLN A 304 4.25 -12.49 -27.81
C GLN A 304 5.01 -11.37 -28.53
N ARG A 305 6.07 -11.72 -29.26
CA ARG A 305 6.63 -10.84 -30.28
C ARG A 305 5.54 -10.64 -31.33
N CYS A 306 4.87 -9.51 -31.32
CA CYS A 306 4.13 -9.05 -32.48
C CYS A 306 5.14 -8.65 -33.55
N THR A 307 5.62 -9.62 -34.33
CA THR A 307 6.26 -9.33 -35.62
C THR A 307 5.14 -8.94 -36.57
N GLY A 308 4.98 -7.63 -36.80
CA GLY A 308 4.09 -7.12 -37.82
C GLY A 308 4.58 -7.54 -39.20
N THR A 309 3.81 -8.38 -39.87
CA THR A 309 3.83 -8.50 -41.32
C THR A 309 2.49 -7.97 -41.82
N GLY A 310 2.45 -6.71 -42.22
CA GLY A 310 1.32 -6.19 -42.98
C GLY A 310 1.29 -6.86 -44.35
N PRO A 311 0.11 -7.22 -44.90
CA PRO A 311 -0.01 -7.48 -46.31
C PRO A 311 -0.31 -6.16 -47.03
N SER A 312 0.73 -5.62 -47.66
CA SER A 312 0.61 -4.80 -48.86
C SER A 312 -0.13 -5.60 -49.94
N GLY A 313 -1.22 -5.07 -50.50
CA GLY A 313 -1.85 -5.68 -51.66
C GLY A 313 -3.27 -5.22 -51.98
N ARG A 314 -3.40 -4.07 -52.64
CA ARG A 314 -4.33 -3.81 -53.75
C ARG A 314 -3.50 -3.13 -54.84
N PRO A 315 -3.69 -3.40 -56.14
CA PRO A 315 -4.96 -3.34 -56.89
C PRO A 315 -5.20 -4.62 -57.76
N ASP A 316 -6.30 -4.90 -58.45
CA ASP A 316 -7.47 -4.16 -58.95
C ASP A 316 -8.79 -4.84 -58.50
#